data_AF-A0A4U5MRU3-F1
#
_entry.id   AF-A0A4U5MRU3-F1
#
_cell.length_a   1.000
_cell.length_b   1.000
_cell.length_c   1.000
_cell.angle_alpha   90.00
_cell.angle_beta   90.00
_cell.angle_gamma   90.00
#
_symmetry.space_group_name_H-M   'P 1'
#
loop_
_entity.id
_entity.type
_entity.pdbx_description
1 polymer ?
#
loop_
_entity_poly.entity_id
_entity_poly.type
_entity_poly.pdbx_seq_one_letter_code
_entity_poly.pdbx_strand_id
1 'polypeptide(L)'
;MALRTSVSHPTSIGASENSRKEFLFKILVIGDVGTGKSSIIRRYVHNLFNQHYKATIGVDFALKILLWDVDTLIRLQIWDISAVFWAGEREFRKD
;
A
#
# COMPACT_ATOMS: atom_id res chain seq x y z
N MET A 1 13.83 -6.82 -19.96
CA MET A 1 12.36 -6.84 -20.06
C MET A 1 11.82 -5.60 -19.36
N ALA A 2 11.56 -4.52 -20.10
CA ALA A 2 11.20 -3.21 -19.55
C ALA A 2 9.67 -3.05 -19.53
N LEU A 3 9.09 -2.87 -18.35
CA LEU A 3 7.66 -2.60 -18.20
C LEU A 3 7.39 -1.13 -18.56
N ARG A 4 6.76 -0.92 -19.72
CA ARG A 4 6.21 0.38 -20.11
C ARG A 4 4.94 0.62 -19.30
N THR A 5 4.96 1.59 -18.39
CA THR A 5 3.73 2.11 -17.76
C THR A 5 3.09 3.08 -18.74
N SER A 6 2.00 2.66 -19.40
CA SER A 6 1.14 3.58 -20.14
C SER A 6 0.23 4.29 -19.14
N VAL A 7 0.37 5.62 -19.06
CA VAL A 7 -0.55 6.48 -18.31
C VAL A 7 -1.61 6.97 -19.29
N SER A 8 -2.79 6.35 -19.26
CA SER A 8 -3.95 6.84 -20.02
C SER A 8 -4.60 8.02 -19.29
N HIS A 9 -4.60 9.19 -19.91
CA HIS A 9 -5.46 10.31 -19.51
C HIS A 9 -6.87 10.08 -20.07
N PRO A 10 -7.95 10.25 -19.29
CA PRO A 10 -9.31 10.17 -19.83
C PRO A 10 -9.66 11.44 -20.62
N THR A 11 -10.21 11.25 -21.82
CA THR A 11 -10.75 12.28 -22.70
C THR A 11 -11.94 12.98 -22.04
N SER A 12 -11.87 14.31 -21.93
CA SER A 12 -12.92 15.17 -21.39
C SER A 12 -14.04 15.41 -22.41
N ILE A 13 -15.22 14.83 -22.18
CA ILE A 13 -16.47 15.25 -22.81
C ILE A 13 -17.50 15.52 -21.70
N GLY A 14 -17.84 16.80 -21.55
CA GLY A 14 -18.87 17.44 -20.72
C GLY A 14 -19.63 16.62 -19.68
N ALA A 15 -19.35 16.89 -18.39
CA ALA A 15 -20.30 16.72 -17.29
C ALA A 15 -19.90 17.63 -16.11
N SER A 16 -20.83 18.48 -15.68
CA SER A 16 -20.93 19.15 -14.36
C SER A 16 -19.69 19.14 -13.45
N GLU A 17 -19.08 20.32 -13.22
CA GLU A 17 -17.99 20.54 -12.26
C GLU A 17 -18.44 20.32 -10.80
N ASN A 18 -18.53 19.05 -10.40
CA ASN A 18 -18.28 18.62 -9.02
C ASN A 18 -17.73 17.19 -9.05
N SER A 19 -16.71 16.97 -9.87
CA SER A 19 -16.01 15.70 -9.95
C SER A 19 -15.13 15.53 -8.71
N ARG A 20 -15.60 14.72 -7.76
CA ARG A 20 -14.79 14.30 -6.62
C ARG A 20 -13.46 13.74 -7.11
N LYS A 21 -12.35 14.28 -6.62
CA LYS A 21 -10.98 13.86 -6.92
C LYS A 21 -10.69 12.56 -6.20
N GLU A 22 -10.26 11.54 -6.93
CA GLU A 22 -9.80 10.27 -6.35
C GLU A 22 -8.30 10.09 -6.59
N PHE A 23 -7.56 9.84 -5.50
CA PHE A 23 -6.14 9.51 -5.56
C PHE A 23 -5.89 8.09 -5.08
N LEU A 24 -4.97 7.40 -5.74
CA LEU A 24 -4.52 6.06 -5.38
C LEU A 24 -3.02 6.06 -5.10
N PHE A 25 -2.64 5.72 -3.88
CA PHE A 25 -1.23 5.56 -3.50
C PHE A 25 -0.92 4.10 -3.19
N LYS A 26 0.20 3.61 -3.72
CA LYS A 26 0.76 2.30 -3.40
C LYS A 26 1.91 2.51 -2.41
N ILE A 27 1.75 1.97 -1.21
CA ILE A 27 2.71 2.07 -0.11
C ILE A 27 3.32 0.69 0.10
N LEU A 28 4.64 0.61 0.01
CA LEU A 28 5.39 -0.61 0.31
C LEU A 28 6.01 -0.49 1.70
N VAL A 29 5.78 -1.48 2.56
CA VAL A 29 6.35 -1.53 3.90
C VAL A 29 7.35 -2.68 3.97
N ILE A 30 8.63 -2.33 4.11
CA ILE A 30 9.77 -3.25 4.15
C ILE A 30 10.62 -3.01 5.40
N GLY A 31 11.38 -4.02 5.81
CA GLY A 31 12.27 -3.95 6.97
C GLY A 31 12.45 -5.32 7.62
N ASP A 32 13.36 -5.41 8.58
CA ASP A 32 13.79 -6.68 9.18
C ASP A 32 12.70 -7.37 10.00
N VAL A 33 12.94 -8.63 10.38
CA VAL A 33 12.01 -9.43 11.18
C VAL A 33 11.81 -8.74 12.54
N GLY A 34 10.58 -8.68 13.03
CA GLY A 34 10.28 -8.15 14.37
C GLY A 34 10.25 -6.61 14.50
N THR A 35 10.51 -5.85 13.44
CA THR A 35 10.49 -4.36 13.49
C THR A 35 9.09 -3.73 13.63
N GLY A 36 8.03 -4.54 13.67
CA GLY A 36 6.66 -4.06 13.93
C GLY A 36 5.87 -3.57 12.71
N LYS A 37 6.31 -3.88 11.48
CA LYS A 37 5.60 -3.50 10.22
C LYS A 37 4.11 -3.83 10.23
N SER A 38 3.76 -5.09 10.50
CA SER A 38 2.36 -5.51 10.53
C SER A 38 1.59 -4.85 11.68
N SER A 39 2.25 -4.54 12.80
CA SER A 39 1.63 -3.87 13.95
C SER A 39 1.26 -2.42 13.62
N ILE A 40 2.15 -1.66 12.95
CA ILE A 40 1.86 -0.27 12.56
C ILE A 40 0.77 -0.22 11.49
N ILE A 41 0.78 -1.15 10.52
CA ILE A 41 -0.25 -1.24 9.48
C ILE A 41 -1.61 -1.56 10.10
N ARG A 42 -1.70 -2.58 10.97
CA ARG A 42 -2.96 -2.94 11.64
C ARG A 42 -3.49 -1.81 12.50
N ARG A 43 -2.62 -1.12 13.23
CA ARG A 43 -3.01 0.06 14.02
C ARG A 43 -3.57 1.16 13.12
N TYR A 44 -2.88 1.47 12.02
CA TYR A 44 -3.29 2.56 11.13
C TYR A 44 -4.60 2.25 10.37
N VAL A 45 -4.75 1.01 9.88
CA VAL A 45 -5.88 0.62 9.05
C VAL A 45 -7.12 0.33 9.90
N HIS A 46 -6.98 -0.52 10.92
CA HIS A 46 -8.09 -1.07 11.69
C HIS A 46 -8.28 -0.45 13.08
N ASN A 47 -7.36 0.43 13.51
CA ASN A 47 -7.28 0.91 14.91
C ASN A 47 -7.18 -0.23 15.94
N LEU A 48 -6.64 -1.38 15.53
CA LEU A 48 -6.44 -2.56 16.37
C LEU A 48 -4.95 -2.74 16.66
N PHE A 49 -4.65 -3.21 17.88
CA PHE A 49 -3.32 -3.66 18.25
C PHE A 49 -3.42 -5.01 18.94
N ASN A 50 -2.63 -5.97 18.47
CA ASN A 50 -2.49 -7.28 19.09
C ASN A 50 -1.05 -7.41 19.58
N GLN A 51 -0.88 -7.68 20.88
CA GLN A 51 0.45 -7.90 21.49
C GLN A 51 1.09 -9.22 21.05
N HIS A 52 0.30 -10.18 20.55
CA HIS A 52 0.82 -11.44 20.06
C HIS A 52 1.40 -11.27 18.66
N TYR A 53 2.72 -11.47 18.56
CA TYR A 53 3.42 -11.46 17.29
C TYR A 53 2.96 -12.67 16.43
N LYS A 54 2.42 -12.38 15.25
CA LYS A 54 2.27 -13.35 14.15
C LYS A 54 3.10 -12.85 12.99
N ALA A 55 4.11 -13.62 12.60
CA ALA A 55 4.95 -13.28 11.45
C ALA A 55 4.11 -13.27 10.17
N THR A 56 4.31 -12.23 9.33
CA THR A 56 3.76 -12.23 7.97
C THR A 56 4.54 -13.24 7.13
N ILE A 57 3.84 -14.13 6.44
CA ILE A 57 4.43 -15.07 5.48
C ILE A 57 4.20 -14.49 4.09
N GLY A 58 5.27 -14.22 3.34
CA GLY A 58 5.16 -13.63 2.01
C GLY A 58 4.74 -12.16 2.04
N VAL A 59 3.56 -11.84 1.51
CA VAL A 59 3.03 -10.47 1.37
C VAL A 59 1.59 -10.40 1.86
N ASP A 60 1.27 -9.41 2.68
CA ASP A 60 -0.09 -9.11 3.14
C ASP A 60 -0.55 -7.74 2.60
N PHE A 61 -1.86 -7.57 2.41
CA PHE A 61 -2.46 -6.40 1.78
C PHE A 61 -3.47 -5.73 2.70
N ALA A 62 -3.36 -4.41 2.84
CA ALA A 62 -4.33 -3.60 3.54
C ALA A 62 -4.77 -2.38 2.71
N LEU A 63 -6.07 -2.07 2.76
CA LEU A 63 -6.64 -0.90 2.11
C LEU A 63 -7.15 0.08 3.17
N LYS A 64 -6.70 1.33 3.10
CA LYS A 64 -7.26 2.44 3.88
C LYS A 64 -7.85 3.48 2.94
N ILE A 65 -9.10 3.83 3.16
CA ILE A 65 -9.77 4.93 2.45
C ILE A 65 -9.84 6.12 3.41
N LEU A 66 -9.40 7.28 2.95
CA LEU A 66 -9.42 8.54 3.67
C LEU A 66 -10.27 9.54 2.90
N LEU A 67 -11.16 10.22 3.61
CA LEU A 67 -11.79 11.45 3.12
C LEU A 67 -10.86 12.59 3.52
N TRP A 68 -10.11 13.13 2.57
CA TRP A 68 -9.14 14.19 2.83
C TRP A 68 -9.84 15.55 3.00
N ASP A 69 -10.81 15.80 2.12
CA ASP A 69 -11.76 16.91 2.20
C ASP A 69 -13.11 16.46 1.60
N VAL A 70 -14.04 17.40 1.43
CA VAL A 70 -15.40 17.12 0.92
C VAL A 70 -15.38 16.47 -0.46
N ASP A 71 -14.42 16.86 -1.30
CA ASP A 71 -14.35 16.46 -2.69
C ASP A 71 -13.17 15.55 -3.01
N THR A 72 -12.33 15.20 -2.03
CA THR A 72 -11.11 14.42 -2.24
C THR A 72 -11.11 13.11 -1.45
N LEU A 73 -11.07 12.00 -2.18
CA LEU A 73 -10.99 10.65 -1.63
C LEU A 73 -9.60 10.06 -1.93
N ILE A 74 -8.91 9.60 -0.89
CA ILE A 74 -7.59 8.99 -1.00
C ILE A 74 -7.69 7.50 -0.65
N ARG A 75 -7.21 6.65 -1.57
CA ARG A 75 -7.09 5.20 -1.38
C ARG A 75 -5.62 4.85 -1.18
N LEU A 76 -5.29 4.30 -0.01
CA LEU A 76 -3.96 3.81 0.31
C LEU A 76 -3.94 2.29 0.20
N GLN A 77 -3.23 1.77 -0.80
CA GLN A 77 -2.94 0.36 -0.96
C GLN A 77 -1.60 0.05 -0.29
N ILE A 78 -1.66 -0.57 0.88
CA ILE A 78 -0.49 -0.87 1.70
C ILE A 78 -0.11 -2.33 1.49
N TRP A 79 1.14 -2.57 1.12
CA TRP A 79 1.72 -3.88 0.89
C TRP A 79 2.72 -4.16 2.03
N ASP A 80 2.32 -5.03 2.98
CA ASP A 80 3.17 -5.51 4.07
C ASP A 80 4.04 -6.65 3.54
N ILE A 81 5.32 -6.38 3.33
CA ILE A 81 6.25 -7.40 2.86
C ILE A 81 6.90 -8.08 4.06
N SER A 82 6.79 -9.40 4.12
CA SER A 82 7.52 -10.19 5.09
C SER A 82 9.02 -9.92 4.98
N ALA A 83 9.65 -9.72 6.12
CA ALA A 83 11.10 -9.56 6.20
C ALA A 83 11.86 -10.76 5.60
N VAL A 84 11.32 -11.97 5.75
CA VAL A 84 11.91 -13.20 5.20
C VAL A 84 11.84 -13.20 3.67
N PHE A 85 10.71 -12.77 3.11
CA PHE A 85 10.55 -12.64 1.67
C PHE A 85 11.48 -11.58 1.07
N TRP A 86 11.57 -10.41 1.73
CA TRP A 86 12.47 -9.33 1.31
C TRP A 86 13.95 -9.69 1.42
N ALA A 87 14.33 -10.45 2.45
CA ALA A 87 15.71 -10.91 2.63
C ALA A 87 16.11 -11.89 1.53
N GLY A 88 15.27 -12.89 1.22
CA GLY A 88 15.54 -13.86 0.16
C GLY A 88 15.70 -13.21 -1.22
N GLU A 89 14.86 -12.21 -1.55
CA GLU A 89 14.98 -11.45 -2.80
C GLU A 89 16.29 -10.67 -2.89
N ARG A 90 16.76 -10.07 -1.77
CA ARG A 90 18.04 -9.34 -1.73
C ARG A 90 19.26 -10.24 -1.90
N GLU A 91 19.16 -11.50 -1.47
CA GLU A 91 20.24 -12.48 -1.58
C GLU A 91 20.31 -13.05 -2.99
N PHE A 92 19.17 -13.38 -3.60
CA PHE A 92 19.09 -13.83 -5.00
C PHE A 92 19.60 -12.79 -6.01
N ARG A 93 19.48 -11.49 -5.71
CA ARG A 93 19.93 -10.41 -6.61
C ARG A 93 21.42 -10.09 -6.58
N LYS A 94 22.22 -10.82 -5.80
CA LYS A 94 23.67 -10.61 -5.70
C LYS A 94 24.51 -11.55 -6.58
N ASP A 95 23.88 -12.53 -7.21
CA ASP A 95 24.46 -13.41 -8.23
C ASP A 95 24.13 -12.88 -9.65
#